data_AF-A0A924M896-F1
#
_entry.id   AF-A0A924M896-F1
#
_cell.length_a   1.000
_cell.length_b   1.000
_cell.length_c   1.000
_cell.angle_alpha   90.00
_cell.angle_beta   90.00
_cell.angle_gamma   90.00
#
_symmetry.space_group_name_H-M   'P 1'
#
loop_
_entity.id
_entity.type
_entity.pdbx_description
1 polymer ?
#
loop_
_entity_poly.entity_id
_entity_poly.type
_entity_poly.pdbx_seq_one_letter_code
_entity_poly.pdbx_strand_id
1 'polypeptide(L)'
;VPFFTVALAIFTAFPMFSKMEGALQAWLVQSLIPDDIARQVLGYLTQFSRQANKLGGAGLGVLLVTAIALILTIDRTLNNIWRVKKLRPLTQRVLIYWAAITLGPVLLGASLALTSFLVSASSGLVGSMPAPLRFVLNAFQFAIVAGGMAALYRYVPNTYVKWTHAWVGGVFVALGIELAKKALALYLSSVPTYSLIYGAFATLPILLVWIYVAWVIVLMGAVIAAYLPSLLAGVARRGDDGGEGSARGWQFQLALEVLQQLHEQQKTSRRGRSASILANLLRVDVLQLEPALEALTALGWVGQLVEDSDAEPPYILLADPDQTLLEPLIQRLLLDKTHSTLPLWAAGQWSHLKLRQAL
;
A
#
# COMPACT_ATOMS: atom_id res chain seq x y z
N VAL A 1 9.84 10.78 -13.00
CA VAL A 1 10.54 10.89 -14.31
C VAL A 1 11.48 9.72 -14.56
N PRO A 2 12.47 9.37 -13.71
CA PRO A 2 13.46 8.32 -14.01
C PRO A 2 12.86 6.94 -14.24
N PHE A 3 11.89 6.55 -13.41
CA PHE A 3 11.16 5.30 -13.56
C PHE A 3 10.39 5.19 -14.88
N PHE A 4 9.70 6.26 -15.30
CA PHE A 4 9.00 6.29 -16.59
C PHE A 4 9.97 6.22 -17.77
N THR A 5 11.12 6.90 -17.67
CA THR A 5 12.18 6.80 -18.68
C THR A 5 12.76 5.39 -18.76
N VAL A 6 13.00 4.73 -17.63
CA VAL A 6 13.49 3.35 -17.59
C VAL A 6 12.45 2.37 -18.10
N ALA A 7 11.18 2.52 -17.71
CA ALA A 7 10.09 1.70 -18.23
C ALA A 7 10.01 1.85 -19.76
N LEU A 8 9.96 3.09 -20.27
CA LEU A 8 9.94 3.34 -21.72
C LEU A 8 11.19 2.77 -22.40
N ALA A 9 12.38 2.98 -21.84
CA ALA A 9 13.64 2.46 -22.37
C ALA A 9 13.65 0.93 -22.46
N ILE A 10 13.18 0.23 -21.43
CA ILE A 10 13.04 -1.23 -21.44
C ILE A 10 12.05 -1.67 -22.52
N PHE A 11 10.88 -1.04 -22.60
CA PHE A 11 9.88 -1.35 -23.62
C PHE A 11 10.40 -1.11 -25.05
N THR A 12 11.23 -0.09 -25.26
CA THR A 12 11.87 0.19 -26.56
C THR A 12 13.06 -0.72 -26.87
N ALA A 13 13.78 -1.21 -25.85
CA ALA A 13 14.99 -2.01 -26.02
C ALA A 13 14.69 -3.46 -26.43
N PHE A 14 13.49 -3.97 -26.09
CA PHE A 14 13.06 -5.32 -26.46
C PHE A 14 12.04 -5.26 -27.62
N PRO A 15 12.42 -5.69 -28.85
CA PRO A 15 11.59 -5.56 -30.05
C PRO A 15 10.20 -6.20 -29.95
N MET A 16 10.05 -7.21 -29.08
CA MET A 16 8.79 -7.89 -28.79
C MET A 16 7.72 -6.95 -28.20
N PHE A 17 8.12 -5.84 -27.56
CA PHE A 17 7.21 -4.86 -26.95
C PHE A 17 7.01 -3.58 -27.78
N SER A 18 7.58 -3.48 -28.98
CA SER A 18 7.44 -2.32 -29.87
C SER A 18 5.98 -1.97 -30.21
N LYS A 19 5.11 -2.98 -30.37
CA LYS A 19 3.66 -2.78 -30.57
C LYS A 19 2.93 -2.29 -29.30
N MET A 20 3.50 -2.55 -28.12
CA MET A 20 2.95 -2.09 -26.83
C MET A 20 3.38 -0.68 -26.46
N GLU A 21 4.48 -0.16 -27.04
CA GLU A 21 4.95 1.22 -26.80
C GLU A 21 3.85 2.25 -27.09
N GLY A 22 3.17 2.12 -28.23
CA GLY A 22 2.07 3.01 -28.61
C GLY A 22 0.88 2.94 -27.63
N ALA A 23 0.54 1.74 -27.14
CA ALA A 23 -0.50 1.56 -26.13
C ALA A 23 -0.10 2.16 -24.77
N LEU A 24 1.17 2.05 -24.39
CA LEU A 24 1.71 2.56 -23.14
C LEU A 24 1.82 4.09 -23.16
N GLN A 25 2.21 4.68 -24.30
CA GLN A 25 2.16 6.13 -24.53
C GLN A 25 0.73 6.66 -24.53
N ALA A 26 -0.20 6.01 -25.24
CA ALA A 26 -1.61 6.39 -25.25
C ALA A 26 -2.23 6.32 -23.84
N TRP A 27 -1.89 5.29 -23.07
CA TRP A 27 -2.30 5.18 -21.67
C TRP A 27 -1.73 6.28 -20.79
N LEU A 28 -0.43 6.59 -20.92
CA LEU A 28 0.23 7.68 -20.19
C LEU A 28 -0.45 9.02 -20.43
N VAL A 29 -0.79 9.30 -21.69
CA VAL A 29 -1.46 10.53 -22.11
C VAL A 29 -2.89 10.59 -21.58
N GLN A 30 -3.69 9.54 -21.74
CA GLN A 30 -5.12 9.61 -21.39
C GLN A 30 -5.39 9.40 -19.90
N SER A 31 -4.60 8.55 -19.24
CA SER A 31 -4.91 8.07 -17.90
C SER A 31 -4.15 8.81 -16.80
N LEU A 32 -2.93 9.24 -17.08
CA LEU A 32 -2.04 9.80 -16.05
C LEU A 32 -1.80 11.29 -16.17
N ILE A 33 -1.99 11.93 -17.31
CA ILE A 33 -1.63 13.34 -17.52
C ILE A 33 -2.82 14.07 -18.14
N PRO A 34 -3.20 15.28 -17.71
CA PRO A 34 -4.22 16.05 -18.41
C PRO A 34 -3.83 16.35 -19.86
N ASP A 35 -4.80 16.30 -20.79
CA ASP A 35 -4.59 16.48 -22.23
C ASP A 35 -3.86 17.80 -22.56
N ASP A 36 -4.11 18.85 -21.77
CA ASP A 36 -3.53 20.19 -21.92
C ASP A 36 -2.00 20.22 -21.81
N ILE A 37 -1.40 19.30 -21.06
CA ILE A 37 0.05 19.23 -20.83
C ILE A 37 0.70 17.95 -21.36
N ALA A 38 -0.09 16.95 -21.75
CA ALA A 38 0.39 15.63 -22.15
C ALA A 38 1.38 15.68 -23.33
N ARG A 39 1.10 16.50 -24.36
CA ARG A 39 1.97 16.67 -25.53
C ARG A 39 3.35 17.20 -25.16
N GLN A 40 3.39 18.20 -24.29
CA GLN A 40 4.61 18.84 -23.84
C GLN A 40 5.44 17.87 -22.97
N VAL A 41 4.79 17.13 -22.08
CA VAL A 41 5.43 16.12 -21.21
C VAL A 41 6.03 14.96 -22.02
N LEU A 42 5.32 14.46 -23.03
CA LEU A 42 5.85 13.45 -23.96
C LEU A 42 7.08 13.96 -24.72
N GLY A 43 7.07 15.22 -25.17
CA GLY A 43 8.23 15.87 -25.78
C GLY A 43 9.46 15.84 -24.86
N TYR A 44 9.28 16.18 -23.58
CA TYR A 44 10.36 16.12 -22.59
C TYR A 44 10.85 14.69 -22.30
N LEU A 45 9.95 13.72 -22.16
CA LEU A 45 10.32 12.33 -21.91
C LEU A 45 11.13 11.74 -23.07
N THR A 46 10.72 12.00 -24.31
CA THR A 46 11.41 11.54 -25.52
C THR A 46 12.77 12.25 -25.70
N GLN A 47 12.84 13.57 -25.44
CA GLN A 47 14.09 14.31 -25.48
C GLN A 47 15.08 13.84 -24.40
N PHE A 48 14.60 13.61 -23.18
CA PHE A 48 15.42 13.12 -22.07
C PHE A 48 15.93 11.70 -22.34
N SER A 49 15.07 10.79 -22.82
CA SER A 49 15.47 9.44 -23.23
C SER A 49 16.54 9.48 -24.33
N ARG A 50 16.37 10.33 -25.35
CA ARG A 50 17.35 10.50 -26.43
C ARG A 50 18.68 11.03 -25.92
N GLN A 51 18.66 11.97 -24.97
CA GLN A 51 19.88 12.52 -24.36
C GLN A 51 20.57 11.51 -23.42
N ALA A 52 19.79 10.69 -22.70
CA ALA A 52 20.32 9.60 -21.89
C ALA A 52 20.99 8.51 -22.74
N ASN A 53 20.45 8.20 -23.92
CA ASN A 53 21.09 7.29 -24.88
C ASN A 53 22.43 7.83 -25.41
N LYS A 54 22.61 9.16 -25.49
CA LYS A 54 23.89 9.78 -25.87
C LYS A 54 24.97 9.68 -24.79
N LEU A 55 24.58 9.55 -23.51
CA LEU A 55 25.49 9.33 -22.38
C LEU A 55 26.02 7.87 -22.31
N GLY A 56 25.58 6.99 -23.21
CA GLY A 56 26.02 5.60 -23.29
C GLY A 56 25.60 4.75 -22.09
N GLY A 57 26.35 3.66 -21.83
CA GLY A 57 26.05 2.71 -20.75
C GLY A 57 26.05 3.32 -19.34
N ALA A 58 26.84 4.37 -19.11
CA ALA A 58 26.89 5.05 -17.82
C ALA A 58 25.58 5.82 -17.51
N GLY A 59 25.01 6.50 -18.51
CA GLY A 59 23.73 7.20 -18.37
C GLY A 59 22.56 6.23 -18.10
N LEU A 60 22.53 5.12 -18.82
CA LEU A 60 21.57 4.04 -18.57
C LEU A 60 21.72 3.43 -17.17
N GLY A 61 22.96 3.22 -16.70
CA GLY A 61 23.24 2.73 -15.36
C GLY A 61 22.69 3.64 -14.26
N VAL A 62 22.93 4.95 -14.36
CA VAL A 62 22.40 5.93 -13.40
C VAL A 62 20.87 5.94 -13.40
N LEU A 63 20.23 5.86 -14.57
CA LEU A 63 18.78 5.79 -14.67
C LEU A 63 18.20 4.53 -14.02
N LEU A 64 18.81 3.37 -14.27
CA LEU A 64 18.42 2.11 -13.65
C LEU A 64 18.52 2.17 -12.12
N VAL A 65 19.65 2.65 -11.60
CA VAL A 65 19.84 2.82 -10.14
C VAL A 65 18.77 3.75 -9.57
N THR A 66 18.48 4.86 -10.24
CA THR A 66 17.46 5.82 -9.77
C THR A 66 16.05 5.24 -9.81
N ALA A 67 15.72 4.46 -10.85
CA ALA A 67 14.42 3.79 -10.95
C ALA A 67 14.26 2.72 -9.86
N ILE A 68 15.29 1.91 -9.60
CA ILE A 68 15.29 0.93 -8.51
C ILE A 68 15.15 1.64 -7.16
N ALA A 69 15.89 2.72 -6.92
CA ALA A 69 15.78 3.51 -5.69
C ALA A 69 14.35 4.06 -5.48
N LEU A 70 13.69 4.51 -6.54
CA LEU A 70 12.31 4.97 -6.48
C LEU A 70 11.35 3.84 -6.10
N ILE A 71 11.47 2.67 -6.73
CA ILE A 71 10.64 1.49 -6.42
C ILE A 71 10.82 1.09 -4.95
N LEU A 72 12.06 1.03 -4.47
CA LEU A 72 12.35 0.71 -3.07
C LEU A 72 11.78 1.75 -2.09
N THR A 73 11.74 3.02 -2.50
CA THR A 73 11.16 4.10 -1.68
C THR A 73 9.64 3.95 -1.60
N ILE A 74 8.97 3.68 -2.73
CA ILE A 74 7.52 3.42 -2.77
C ILE A 74 7.18 2.22 -1.89
N ASP A 75 7.93 1.12 -2.05
CA ASP A 75 7.72 -0.10 -1.31
C ASP A 75 7.86 0.09 0.21
N ARG A 76 8.92 0.79 0.65
CA ARG A 76 9.11 1.13 2.06
C ARG A 76 7.99 2.03 2.57
N THR A 77 7.58 3.03 1.79
CA THR A 77 6.53 3.98 2.20
C THR A 77 5.20 3.26 2.40
N LEU A 78 4.81 2.40 1.46
CA LEU A 78 3.60 1.59 1.59
C LEU A 78 3.73 0.64 2.79
N ASN A 79 4.81 -0.14 2.89
CA ASN A 79 5.00 -1.02 4.06
C ASN A 79 4.97 -0.26 5.40
N ASN A 80 5.49 0.97 5.46
CA ASN A 80 5.42 1.82 6.65
C ASN A 80 3.99 2.28 6.99
N ILE A 81 3.14 2.56 5.99
CA ILE A 81 1.72 2.89 6.21
C ILE A 81 1.01 1.72 6.92
N TRP A 82 1.31 0.49 6.51
CA TRP A 82 0.83 -0.74 7.17
C TRP A 82 1.72 -1.20 8.35
N ARG A 83 2.70 -0.39 8.77
CA ARG A 83 3.64 -0.62 9.90
C ARG A 83 4.40 -1.95 9.87
N VAL A 84 4.60 -2.49 8.68
CA VAL A 84 5.29 -3.76 8.46
C VAL A 84 6.77 -3.66 8.85
N LYS A 85 7.20 -4.45 9.84
CA LYS A 85 8.62 -4.51 10.25
C LYS A 85 9.48 -5.46 9.40
N LYS A 86 8.88 -6.56 8.92
CA LYS A 86 9.58 -7.55 8.07
C LYS A 86 9.19 -7.39 6.62
N LEU A 87 10.21 -7.06 5.84
CA LEU A 87 10.16 -6.63 4.48
C LEU A 87 10.47 -7.82 3.54
N ARG A 88 9.71 -8.05 2.46
CA ARG A 88 9.89 -9.19 1.52
C ARG A 88 11.29 -9.22 0.88
N PRO A 89 11.82 -10.36 0.41
CA PRO A 89 13.06 -10.38 -0.36
C PRO A 89 12.95 -9.50 -1.62
N LEU A 90 14.06 -8.88 -2.05
CA LEU A 90 14.09 -7.92 -3.16
C LEU A 90 13.53 -8.50 -4.47
N THR A 91 13.82 -9.77 -4.76
CA THR A 91 13.34 -10.46 -5.97
C THR A 91 11.82 -10.46 -6.04
N GLN A 92 11.14 -10.87 -4.97
CA GLN A 92 9.68 -10.93 -4.92
C GLN A 92 9.05 -9.54 -5.11
N ARG A 93 9.65 -8.49 -4.52
CA ARG A 93 9.18 -7.11 -4.74
C ARG A 93 9.29 -6.72 -6.20
N VAL A 94 10.47 -6.92 -6.80
CA VAL A 94 10.71 -6.59 -8.21
C VAL A 94 9.70 -7.31 -9.10
N LEU A 95 9.39 -8.59 -8.85
CA LEU A 95 8.36 -9.32 -9.59
C LEU A 95 6.96 -8.71 -9.47
N ILE A 96 6.54 -8.30 -8.26
CA ILE A 96 5.23 -7.66 -8.05
C ILE A 96 5.14 -6.33 -8.82
N TYR A 97 6.17 -5.49 -8.73
CA TYR A 97 6.22 -4.23 -9.47
C TYR A 97 6.33 -4.45 -10.98
N TRP A 98 7.06 -5.48 -11.41
CA TRP A 98 7.16 -5.84 -12.82
C TRP A 98 5.81 -6.31 -13.39
N ALA A 99 5.06 -7.11 -12.64
CA ALA A 99 3.69 -7.48 -12.99
C ALA A 99 2.79 -6.24 -13.09
N ALA A 100 2.87 -5.30 -12.16
CA ALA A 100 2.10 -4.05 -12.25
C ALA A 100 2.44 -3.21 -13.49
N ILE A 101 3.74 -3.09 -13.82
CA ILE A 101 4.24 -2.32 -14.97
C ILE A 101 3.83 -2.93 -16.30
N THR A 102 3.73 -4.26 -16.38
CA THR A 102 3.40 -4.99 -17.62
C THR A 102 1.89 -5.19 -17.76
N LEU A 103 1.25 -5.72 -16.72
CA LEU A 103 -0.17 -6.05 -16.71
C LEU A 103 -1.05 -4.79 -16.77
N GLY A 104 -0.66 -3.71 -16.08
CA GLY A 104 -1.42 -2.47 -16.03
C GLY A 104 -1.71 -1.88 -17.42
N PRO A 105 -0.68 -1.53 -18.21
CA PRO A 105 -0.84 -1.04 -19.58
C PRO A 105 -1.55 -2.03 -20.50
N VAL A 106 -1.34 -3.34 -20.34
CA VAL A 106 -2.04 -4.37 -21.13
C VAL A 106 -3.54 -4.34 -20.87
N LEU A 107 -3.95 -4.36 -19.59
CA LEU A 107 -5.37 -4.33 -19.21
C LEU A 107 -6.05 -3.05 -19.69
N LEU A 108 -5.35 -1.93 -19.59
CA LEU A 108 -5.86 -0.63 -20.04
C LEU A 108 -5.92 -0.56 -21.57
N GLY A 109 -4.89 -1.01 -22.28
CA GLY A 109 -4.89 -1.10 -23.74
C GLY A 109 -5.99 -2.03 -24.26
N ALA A 110 -6.20 -3.18 -23.60
CA ALA A 110 -7.31 -4.07 -23.91
C ALA A 110 -8.67 -3.41 -23.67
N SER A 111 -8.82 -2.65 -22.57
CA SER A 111 -10.06 -1.92 -22.28
C SER A 111 -10.36 -0.84 -23.32
N LEU A 112 -9.34 -0.12 -23.81
CA LEU A 112 -9.48 0.89 -24.85
C LEU A 112 -9.76 0.28 -26.21
N ALA A 113 -9.12 -0.85 -26.54
CA ALA A 113 -9.41 -1.60 -27.74
C ALA A 113 -10.87 -2.06 -27.73
N LEU A 114 -11.32 -2.68 -26.63
CA LEU A 114 -12.70 -3.13 -26.46
C LEU A 114 -13.70 -1.96 -26.56
N THR A 115 -13.39 -0.84 -25.91
CA THR A 115 -14.15 0.41 -26.02
C THR A 115 -14.25 0.87 -27.47
N SER A 116 -13.13 0.89 -28.20
CA SER A 116 -13.07 1.32 -29.60
C SER A 116 -13.85 0.38 -30.53
N PHE A 117 -13.76 -0.94 -30.32
CA PHE A 117 -14.56 -1.93 -31.06
C PHE A 117 -16.05 -1.74 -30.81
N LEU A 118 -16.47 -1.54 -29.56
CA LEU A 118 -17.87 -1.32 -29.20
C LEU A 118 -18.40 0.02 -29.73
N VAL A 119 -17.60 1.08 -29.68
CA VAL A 119 -17.92 2.37 -30.30
C VAL A 119 -18.13 2.18 -31.80
N SER A 120 -17.17 1.57 -32.50
CA SER A 120 -17.20 1.36 -33.95
C SER A 120 -18.42 0.52 -34.38
N ALA A 121 -18.69 -0.58 -33.67
CA ALA A 121 -19.87 -1.42 -33.90
C ALA A 121 -21.19 -0.68 -33.63
N SER A 122 -21.24 0.20 -32.62
CA SER A 122 -22.44 0.99 -32.31
C SER A 122 -22.67 2.15 -33.30
N SER A 123 -21.60 2.78 -33.79
CA SER A 123 -21.67 3.89 -34.75
C SER A 123 -22.11 3.47 -36.15
N GLY A 124 -22.02 2.17 -36.48
CA GLY A 124 -22.56 1.61 -37.72
C GLY A 124 -24.09 1.47 -37.74
N LEU A 125 -24.77 1.59 -36.60
CA LEU A 125 -26.22 1.40 -36.46
C LEU A 125 -26.96 2.66 -35.99
N VAL A 126 -26.32 3.56 -35.22
CA VAL A 126 -26.90 4.82 -34.74
C VAL A 126 -25.79 5.88 -34.73
N GLY A 127 -25.98 7.03 -35.39
CA GLY A 127 -24.99 8.10 -35.56
C GLY A 127 -24.48 8.78 -34.27
N SER A 128 -24.86 8.28 -33.11
CA SER A 128 -24.36 8.68 -31.80
C SER A 128 -24.34 7.49 -30.86
N MET A 129 -23.27 7.33 -30.09
CA MET A 129 -23.14 6.28 -29.08
C MET A 129 -24.28 6.39 -28.06
N PRO A 130 -25.03 5.30 -27.77
CA PRO A 130 -26.09 5.32 -26.76
C PRO A 130 -25.54 5.76 -25.39
N ALA A 131 -26.18 6.73 -24.75
CA ALA A 131 -25.78 7.24 -23.43
C ALA A 131 -25.56 6.14 -22.36
N PRO A 132 -26.39 5.07 -22.28
CA PRO A 132 -26.16 3.97 -21.34
C PRO A 132 -24.86 3.22 -21.62
N LEU A 133 -24.54 2.99 -22.89
CA LEU A 133 -23.31 2.28 -23.29
C LEU A 133 -22.06 3.08 -22.92
N ARG A 134 -22.11 4.41 -23.12
CA ARG A 134 -21.02 5.32 -22.72
C ARG A 134 -20.80 5.32 -21.22
N PHE A 135 -21.87 5.32 -20.43
CA PHE A 135 -21.79 5.23 -18.97
C PHE A 135 -21.15 3.91 -18.51
N VAL A 136 -21.58 2.77 -19.08
CA VAL A 136 -21.02 1.45 -18.77
C VAL A 136 -19.52 1.38 -19.07
N LEU A 137 -19.09 1.93 -20.21
CA LEU A 137 -17.67 1.95 -20.59
C LEU A 137 -16.82 2.83 -19.67
N ASN A 138 -17.31 4.01 -19.31
CA ASN A 138 -16.63 4.88 -18.35
C ASN A 138 -16.54 4.23 -16.96
N ALA A 139 -17.63 3.57 -16.51
CA ALA A 139 -17.64 2.82 -15.25
C ALA A 139 -16.67 1.64 -15.28
N PHE A 140 -16.56 0.94 -16.41
CA PHE A 140 -15.60 -0.15 -16.60
C PHE A 140 -14.15 0.34 -16.54
N GLN A 141 -13.83 1.44 -17.24
CA GLN A 141 -12.50 2.04 -17.18
C GLN A 141 -12.15 2.54 -15.77
N PHE A 142 -13.11 3.16 -15.08
CA PHE A 142 -12.98 3.55 -13.68
C PHE A 142 -12.70 2.32 -12.79
N ALA A 143 -13.43 1.22 -12.99
CA ALA A 143 -13.24 -0.02 -12.24
C ALA A 143 -11.87 -0.65 -12.46
N ILE A 144 -11.29 -0.55 -13.67
CA ILE A 144 -9.92 -1.01 -13.95
C ILE A 144 -8.91 -0.19 -13.16
N VAL A 145 -9.04 1.13 -13.13
CA VAL A 145 -8.12 2.00 -12.36
C VAL A 145 -8.26 1.74 -10.87
N ALA A 146 -9.49 1.71 -10.36
CA ALA A 146 -9.78 1.42 -8.95
C ALA A 146 -9.30 0.02 -8.54
N GLY A 147 -9.51 -0.98 -9.39
CA GLY A 147 -9.09 -2.36 -9.18
C GLY A 147 -7.58 -2.53 -9.24
N GLY A 148 -6.90 -1.85 -10.17
CA GLY A 148 -5.44 -1.81 -10.22
C GLY A 148 -4.84 -1.18 -8.96
N MET A 149 -5.45 -0.10 -8.46
CA MET A 149 -5.04 0.53 -7.20
C MET A 149 -5.32 -0.36 -5.99
N ALA A 150 -6.48 -1.02 -5.95
CA ALA A 150 -6.83 -1.97 -4.91
C ALA A 150 -5.86 -3.17 -4.89
N ALA A 151 -5.51 -3.71 -6.05
CA ALA A 151 -4.51 -4.77 -6.19
C ALA A 151 -3.15 -4.30 -5.65
N LEU A 152 -2.73 -3.06 -5.97
CA LEU A 152 -1.51 -2.48 -5.43
C LEU A 152 -1.53 -2.46 -3.90
N TYR A 153 -2.62 -2.00 -3.27
CA TYR A 153 -2.77 -1.98 -1.81
C TYR A 153 -2.89 -3.37 -1.18
N ARG A 154 -3.36 -4.38 -1.92
CA ARG A 154 -3.46 -5.76 -1.43
C ARG A 154 -2.12 -6.50 -1.50
N TYR A 155 -1.39 -6.35 -2.61
CA TYR A 155 -0.26 -7.22 -2.92
C TYR A 155 1.11 -6.62 -2.60
N VAL A 156 1.23 -5.28 -2.57
CA VAL A 156 2.51 -4.62 -2.29
C VAL A 156 2.88 -4.68 -0.81
N PRO A 157 1.99 -4.34 0.14
CA PRO A 157 2.32 -4.46 1.56
C PRO A 157 2.55 -5.92 1.94
N ASN A 158 3.53 -6.19 2.80
CA ASN A 158 3.76 -7.54 3.32
C ASN A 158 2.84 -7.88 4.51
N THR A 159 1.56 -7.51 4.40
CA THR A 159 0.52 -7.78 5.40
C THR A 159 -0.77 -8.22 4.72
N TYR A 160 -1.61 -8.92 5.48
CA TYR A 160 -2.91 -9.34 4.98
C TYR A 160 -3.89 -8.15 5.00
N VAL A 161 -4.21 -7.60 3.82
CA VAL A 161 -5.23 -6.55 3.66
C VAL A 161 -6.51 -7.14 3.07
N LYS A 162 -7.68 -7.01 3.71
CA LYS A 162 -8.94 -7.53 3.12
C LYS A 162 -9.27 -6.77 1.82
N TRP A 163 -9.79 -7.48 0.81
CA TRP A 163 -10.18 -6.89 -0.47
C TRP A 163 -11.16 -5.73 -0.32
N THR A 164 -12.10 -5.82 0.62
CA THR A 164 -13.07 -4.76 0.90
C THR A 164 -12.39 -3.45 1.27
N HIS A 165 -11.32 -3.48 2.05
CA HIS A 165 -10.58 -2.26 2.44
C HIS A 165 -9.70 -1.74 1.32
N ALA A 166 -9.07 -2.65 0.56
CA ALA A 166 -8.29 -2.29 -0.62
C ALA A 166 -9.15 -1.58 -1.68
N TRP A 167 -10.38 -2.04 -1.92
CA TRP A 167 -11.32 -1.41 -2.84
C TRP A 167 -11.75 -0.01 -2.41
N VAL A 168 -11.99 0.23 -1.12
CA VAL A 168 -12.33 1.58 -0.63
C VAL A 168 -11.20 2.57 -0.91
N GLY A 169 -9.95 2.18 -0.61
CA GLY A 169 -8.79 3.00 -0.97
C GLY A 169 -8.63 3.17 -2.49
N GLY A 170 -8.86 2.11 -3.26
CA GLY A 170 -8.73 2.13 -4.72
C GLY A 170 -9.76 3.03 -5.40
N VAL A 171 -11.02 2.98 -4.96
CA VAL A 171 -12.09 3.87 -5.42
C VAL A 171 -11.81 5.32 -5.04
N PHE A 172 -11.31 5.56 -3.82
CA PHE A 172 -10.90 6.90 -3.39
C PHE A 172 -9.84 7.48 -4.31
N VAL A 173 -8.80 6.71 -4.68
CA VAL A 173 -7.77 7.16 -5.62
C VAL A 173 -8.35 7.42 -6.99
N ALA A 174 -9.15 6.51 -7.53
CA ALA A 174 -9.72 6.67 -8.86
C ALA A 174 -10.57 7.95 -8.94
N LEU A 175 -11.40 8.23 -7.93
CA LEU A 175 -12.16 9.49 -7.85
C LEU A 175 -11.25 10.70 -7.66
N GLY A 176 -10.27 10.62 -6.76
CA GLY A 176 -9.35 11.71 -6.47
C GLY A 176 -8.54 12.12 -7.68
N ILE A 177 -8.05 11.16 -8.46
CA ILE A 177 -7.30 11.40 -9.70
C ILE A 177 -8.21 12.04 -10.76
N GLU A 178 -9.42 11.54 -10.96
CA GLU A 178 -10.38 12.15 -11.90
C GLU A 178 -10.73 13.60 -11.50
N LEU A 179 -10.91 13.86 -10.20
CA LEU A 179 -11.15 15.20 -9.70
C LEU A 179 -9.93 16.10 -9.88
N ALA A 180 -8.73 15.59 -9.59
CA ALA A 180 -7.49 16.33 -9.75
C ALA A 180 -7.22 16.69 -11.22
N LYS A 181 -7.50 15.78 -12.17
CA LYS A 181 -7.39 16.06 -13.61
C LYS A 181 -8.27 17.24 -14.00
N LYS A 182 -9.54 17.22 -13.56
CA LYS A 182 -10.50 18.30 -13.83
C LYS A 182 -10.06 19.62 -13.18
N ALA A 183 -9.60 19.57 -11.93
CA ALA A 183 -9.11 20.75 -11.21
C ALA A 183 -7.89 21.36 -11.91
N LEU A 184 -6.94 20.54 -12.37
CA LEU A 184 -5.77 21.03 -13.09
C LEU A 184 -6.15 21.59 -14.46
N ALA A 185 -7.05 20.95 -15.21
CA ALA A 185 -7.55 21.47 -16.48
C ALA A 185 -8.25 22.83 -16.30
N LEU A 186 -9.11 22.96 -15.27
CA LEU A 186 -9.75 24.24 -14.93
C LEU A 186 -8.73 25.32 -14.57
N TYR A 187 -7.72 24.98 -13.76
CA TYR A 187 -6.64 25.89 -13.40
C TYR A 187 -5.87 26.38 -14.64
N LEU A 188 -5.49 25.47 -15.55
CA LEU A 188 -4.77 25.81 -16.77
C LEU A 188 -5.61 26.66 -17.73
N SER A 189 -6.92 26.39 -17.83
CA SER A 189 -7.83 27.19 -18.64
C SER A 189 -8.04 28.61 -18.09
N SER A 190 -7.95 28.79 -16.77
CA SER A 190 -8.16 30.07 -16.09
C SER A 190 -6.92 30.96 -16.09
N VAL A 191 -5.73 30.38 -16.31
CA VAL A 191 -4.46 31.11 -16.29
C VAL A 191 -3.66 30.96 -17.61
N PRO A 192 -4.19 31.40 -18.76
CA PRO A 192 -3.53 31.25 -20.07
C PRO A 192 -2.16 31.98 -20.15
N THR A 193 -1.99 33.04 -19.34
CA THR A 193 -0.83 33.94 -19.38
C THR A 193 0.49 33.25 -18.99
N TYR A 194 0.48 32.24 -18.12
CA TYR A 194 1.73 31.56 -17.71
C TYR A 194 2.30 30.67 -18.81
N SER A 195 1.45 30.01 -19.60
CA SER A 195 1.87 29.20 -20.76
C SER A 195 2.37 30.07 -21.92
N LEU A 196 1.82 31.28 -22.09
CA LEU A 196 2.19 32.22 -23.16
C LEU A 196 3.53 32.93 -22.92
N ILE A 197 3.85 33.28 -21.67
CA ILE A 197 5.08 34.02 -21.32
C ILE A 197 6.27 33.07 -21.09
N TYR A 198 6.05 31.93 -20.42
CA TYR A 198 7.12 31.01 -20.03
C TYR A 198 7.23 29.76 -20.94
N GLY A 199 6.31 29.58 -21.88
CA GLY A 199 6.37 28.54 -22.90
C GLY A 199 6.67 27.15 -22.33
N ALA A 200 7.64 26.44 -22.93
CA ALA A 200 8.04 25.10 -22.52
C ALA A 200 8.50 25.02 -21.05
N PHE A 201 9.07 26.08 -20.49
CA PHE A 201 9.58 26.12 -19.11
C PHE A 201 8.48 25.93 -18.05
N ALA A 202 7.25 26.40 -18.31
CA ALA A 202 6.13 26.25 -17.39
C ALA A 202 5.69 24.78 -17.20
N THR A 203 5.94 23.93 -18.19
CA THR A 203 5.56 22.51 -18.20
C THR A 203 6.14 21.73 -17.03
N LEU A 204 7.43 21.97 -16.73
CA LEU A 204 8.14 21.14 -15.76
C LEU A 204 7.64 21.39 -14.32
N PRO A 205 7.47 22.64 -13.85
CA PRO A 205 6.79 22.92 -12.60
C PRO A 205 5.36 22.35 -12.54
N ILE A 206 4.56 22.51 -13.60
CA ILE A 206 3.19 21.98 -13.65
C ILE A 206 3.19 20.45 -13.52
N LEU A 207 4.08 19.77 -14.24
CA LEU A 207 4.25 18.31 -14.14
C LEU A 207 4.68 17.88 -12.74
N LEU A 208 5.57 18.63 -12.08
CA LEU A 208 6.00 18.34 -10.71
C LEU A 208 4.83 18.47 -9.72
N VAL A 209 4.04 19.54 -9.82
CA VAL A 209 2.82 19.73 -9.02
C VAL A 209 1.83 18.60 -9.28
N TRP A 210 1.62 18.24 -10.54
CA TRP A 210 0.74 17.13 -10.92
C TRP A 210 1.18 15.79 -10.30
N ILE A 211 2.45 15.44 -10.45
CA ILE A 211 3.03 14.22 -9.86
C ILE A 211 2.89 14.26 -8.33
N TYR A 212 3.15 15.41 -7.71
CA TYR A 212 3.00 15.58 -6.27
C TYR A 212 1.55 15.32 -5.81
N VAL A 213 0.57 15.96 -6.45
CA VAL A 213 -0.86 15.78 -6.14
C VAL A 213 -1.29 14.33 -6.37
N ALA A 214 -0.88 13.72 -7.47
CA ALA A 214 -1.17 12.31 -7.75
C ALA A 214 -0.62 11.38 -6.66
N TRP A 215 0.62 11.61 -6.20
CA TRP A 215 1.20 10.85 -5.09
C TRP A 215 0.49 11.09 -3.76
N VAL A 216 0.10 12.33 -3.46
CA VAL A 216 -0.69 12.63 -2.25
C VAL A 216 -2.00 11.85 -2.25
N ILE A 217 -2.72 11.82 -3.38
CA ILE A 217 -3.97 11.06 -3.51
C ILE A 217 -3.73 9.56 -3.32
N VAL A 218 -2.71 9.01 -3.96
CA VAL A 218 -2.31 7.60 -3.83
C VAL A 218 -1.95 7.25 -2.39
N LEU A 219 -1.11 8.04 -1.73
CA LEU A 219 -0.72 7.77 -0.35
C LEU A 219 -1.89 7.94 0.62
N MET A 220 -2.78 8.92 0.38
CA MET A 220 -4.00 9.10 1.16
C MET A 220 -4.94 7.90 1.01
N GLY A 221 -5.11 7.38 -0.21
CA GLY A 221 -5.88 6.16 -0.46
C GLY A 221 -5.30 4.93 0.24
N ALA A 222 -3.97 4.82 0.31
CA ALA A 222 -3.29 3.78 1.07
C ALA A 222 -3.55 3.89 2.58
N VAL A 223 -3.48 5.11 3.13
CA VAL A 223 -3.82 5.38 4.54
C VAL A 223 -5.28 5.02 4.82
N ILE A 224 -6.22 5.41 3.95
CA ILE A 224 -7.64 5.03 4.08
C ILE A 224 -7.78 3.51 4.09
N ALA A 225 -7.15 2.80 3.15
CA ALA A 225 -7.21 1.33 3.10
C ALA A 225 -6.61 0.67 4.36
N ALA A 226 -5.55 1.24 4.92
CA ALA A 226 -4.87 0.72 6.11
C ALA A 226 -5.64 0.99 7.41
N TYR A 227 -6.27 2.16 7.55
CA TYR A 227 -7.00 2.55 8.77
C TYR A 227 -8.49 2.19 8.73
N LEU A 228 -9.06 1.81 7.58
CA LEU A 228 -10.46 1.41 7.51
C LEU A 228 -10.85 0.28 8.48
N PRO A 229 -10.03 -0.78 8.69
CA PRO A 229 -10.29 -1.77 9.75
C PRO A 229 -10.44 -1.13 11.13
N SER A 230 -9.57 -0.16 11.45
CA SER A 230 -9.57 0.56 12.73
C SER A 230 -10.85 1.37 12.95
N LEU A 231 -11.35 2.01 11.88
CA LEU A 231 -12.55 2.84 11.93
C LEU A 231 -13.81 1.99 12.07
N LEU A 232 -13.83 0.82 11.40
CA LEU A 232 -14.95 -0.12 11.44
C LEU A 232 -15.01 -0.91 12.75
N ALA A 233 -13.89 -1.11 13.43
CA ALA A 233 -13.84 -1.80 14.73
C ALA A 233 -14.52 -0.99 15.87
N GLY A 234 -14.96 0.24 15.60
CA GLY A 234 -15.56 1.12 16.62
C GLY A 234 -14.51 1.65 17.59
N VAL A 235 -14.93 2.52 18.52
CA VAL A 235 -14.06 3.21 19.49
C VAL A 235 -13.09 2.22 20.15
N ALA A 236 -11.86 2.23 19.64
CA ALA A 236 -10.77 1.49 20.24
C ALA A 236 -10.60 2.01 21.67
N ARG A 237 -10.41 1.10 22.62
CA ARG A 237 -9.93 1.38 23.97
C ARG A 237 -8.57 2.05 23.81
N ARG A 238 -8.60 3.38 23.67
CA ARG A 238 -7.42 4.23 23.68
C ARG A 238 -6.89 4.11 25.10
N GLY A 239 -5.68 3.59 25.28
CA GLY A 239 -5.02 3.64 26.58
C GLY A 239 -5.05 5.09 27.07
N ASP A 240 -5.82 5.31 28.14
CA ASP A 240 -6.28 6.59 28.72
C ASP A 240 -7.13 7.53 27.87
N ASP A 241 -8.25 7.91 28.50
CA ASP A 241 -8.74 9.28 28.57
C ASP A 241 -7.59 10.25 28.87
N GLY A 242 -6.92 10.81 27.86
CA GLY A 242 -6.26 12.12 27.87
C GLY A 242 -5.21 12.45 28.95
N GLY A 243 -4.87 11.53 29.86
CA GLY A 243 -3.89 11.70 30.92
C GLY A 243 -2.54 11.18 30.46
N GLU A 244 -1.49 11.95 30.71
CA GLU A 244 -0.09 11.66 30.34
C GLU A 244 0.51 10.39 31.03
N GLY A 245 -0.32 9.48 31.54
CA GLY A 245 0.05 8.33 32.39
C GLY A 245 -0.05 6.93 31.75
N SER A 246 -1.05 6.60 30.92
CA SER A 246 -1.29 5.21 30.45
C SER A 246 -0.26 4.62 29.49
N ALA A 247 0.62 5.42 28.89
CA ALA A 247 1.47 4.91 27.80
C ALA A 247 2.48 3.84 28.27
N ARG A 248 2.81 3.80 29.56
CA ARG A 248 3.85 2.91 30.12
C ARG A 248 3.20 1.63 30.66
N GLY A 249 3.31 0.54 29.90
CA GLY A 249 2.80 -0.80 30.27
C GLY A 249 1.58 -1.26 29.47
N TRP A 250 0.97 -0.39 28.65
CA TRP A 250 -0.15 -0.76 27.78
C TRP A 250 0.16 -1.97 26.88
N GLN A 251 1.34 -2.00 26.27
CA GLN A 251 1.73 -3.12 25.40
C GLN A 251 1.86 -4.44 26.17
N PHE A 252 2.32 -4.37 27.42
CA PHE A 252 2.41 -5.53 28.30
C PHE A 252 1.02 -6.05 28.69
N GLN A 253 0.11 -5.15 29.09
CA GLN A 253 -1.28 -5.51 29.39
C GLN A 253 -1.95 -6.15 28.16
N LEU A 254 -1.77 -5.54 26.99
CA LEU A 254 -2.38 -6.02 25.74
C LEU A 254 -1.82 -7.39 25.33
N ALA A 255 -0.53 -7.64 25.53
CA ALA A 255 0.06 -8.96 25.35
C ALA A 255 -0.55 -10.00 26.30
N LEU A 256 -0.82 -9.63 27.55
CA LEU A 256 -1.46 -10.53 28.51
C LEU A 256 -2.92 -10.84 28.14
N GLU A 257 -3.70 -9.82 27.77
CA GLU A 257 -5.08 -9.98 27.31
C GLU A 257 -5.16 -10.87 26.05
N VAL A 258 -4.18 -10.76 25.14
CA VAL A 258 -4.05 -11.68 23.99
C VAL A 258 -3.82 -13.12 24.46
N LEU A 259 -2.88 -13.34 25.39
CA LEU A 259 -2.60 -14.69 25.89
C LEU A 259 -3.84 -15.29 26.59
N GLN A 260 -4.60 -14.50 27.35
CA GLN A 260 -5.87 -14.91 27.96
C GLN A 260 -6.89 -15.35 26.90
N GLN A 261 -7.10 -14.53 25.86
CA GLN A 261 -8.04 -14.85 24.79
C GLN A 261 -7.65 -16.08 23.95
N LEU A 262 -6.35 -16.32 23.78
CA LEU A 262 -5.84 -17.52 23.11
C LEU A 262 -5.91 -18.76 24.02
N HIS A 263 -5.66 -18.62 25.32
CA HIS A 263 -5.79 -19.70 26.29
C HIS A 263 -7.24 -20.19 26.42
N GLU A 264 -8.21 -19.27 26.45
CA GLU A 264 -9.63 -19.63 26.42
C GLU A 264 -10.02 -20.41 25.16
N GLN A 265 -9.49 -20.02 23.99
CA GLN A 265 -9.78 -20.73 22.73
C GLN A 265 -9.09 -22.07 22.60
N GLN A 266 -7.99 -22.30 23.30
CA GLN A 266 -7.32 -23.60 23.30
C GLN A 266 -8.25 -24.73 23.78
N LYS A 267 -9.28 -24.40 24.58
CA LYS A 267 -10.32 -25.32 25.07
C LYS A 267 -11.41 -25.64 24.02
N THR A 268 -11.44 -24.90 22.91
CA THR A 268 -12.43 -25.07 21.82
C THR A 268 -11.81 -25.84 20.65
N SER A 269 -12.62 -26.46 19.79
CA SER A 269 -12.14 -27.19 18.60
C SER A 269 -11.33 -26.34 17.62
N ARG A 270 -11.50 -25.01 17.63
CA ARG A 270 -10.66 -24.06 16.87
C ARG A 270 -9.55 -23.52 17.77
N ARG A 271 -8.33 -24.03 17.61
CA ARG A 271 -7.18 -23.73 18.49
C ARG A 271 -6.50 -22.37 18.24
N GLY A 272 -7.19 -21.40 17.62
CA GLY A 272 -6.61 -20.09 17.32
C GLY A 272 -7.62 -19.01 16.93
N ARG A 273 -7.19 -17.74 17.03
CA ARG A 273 -7.96 -16.56 16.60
C ARG A 273 -7.11 -15.70 15.66
N SER A 274 -7.73 -15.13 14.63
CA SER A 274 -7.04 -14.19 13.74
C SER A 274 -6.80 -12.83 14.41
N ALA A 275 -5.86 -12.05 13.89
CA ALA A 275 -5.50 -10.74 14.44
C ALA A 275 -6.72 -9.79 14.46
N SER A 276 -7.53 -9.77 13.40
CA SER A 276 -8.74 -8.94 13.38
C SER A 276 -9.81 -9.37 14.39
N ILE A 277 -9.93 -10.68 14.70
CA ILE A 277 -10.83 -11.16 15.75
C ILE A 277 -10.33 -10.73 17.13
N LEU A 278 -9.03 -10.89 17.40
CA LEU A 278 -8.41 -10.44 18.66
C LEU A 278 -8.56 -8.93 18.85
N ALA A 279 -8.29 -8.15 17.81
CA ALA A 279 -8.46 -6.70 17.79
C ALA A 279 -9.90 -6.30 18.16
N ASN A 280 -10.91 -6.93 17.54
CA ASN A 280 -12.30 -6.66 17.86
C ASN A 280 -12.68 -7.03 19.30
N LEU A 281 -12.20 -8.18 19.81
CA LEU A 281 -12.51 -8.64 21.17
C LEU A 281 -11.91 -7.72 22.24
N LEU A 282 -10.65 -7.34 22.02
CA LEU A 282 -9.91 -6.45 22.92
C LEU A 282 -10.30 -4.98 22.72
N ARG A 283 -11.14 -4.69 21.72
CA ARG A 283 -11.52 -3.34 21.28
C ARG A 283 -10.29 -2.48 21.01
N VAL A 284 -9.31 -3.01 20.30
CA VAL A 284 -8.09 -2.29 19.91
C VAL A 284 -7.89 -2.39 18.41
N ASP A 285 -7.10 -1.50 17.85
CA ASP A 285 -6.78 -1.58 16.43
C ASP A 285 -5.73 -2.68 16.15
N VAL A 286 -5.79 -3.29 14.97
CA VAL A 286 -4.83 -4.33 14.55
C VAL A 286 -3.40 -3.79 14.56
N LEU A 287 -3.17 -2.53 14.15
CA LEU A 287 -1.84 -1.90 14.18
C LEU A 287 -1.35 -1.64 15.63
N GLN A 288 -2.26 -1.59 16.61
CA GLN A 288 -1.91 -1.49 18.04
C GLN A 288 -1.62 -2.86 18.66
N LEU A 289 -2.24 -3.92 18.13
CA LEU A 289 -2.04 -5.30 18.53
C LEU A 289 -0.72 -5.88 18.02
N GLU A 290 -0.27 -5.42 16.85
CA GLU A 290 0.93 -5.92 16.17
C GLU A 290 2.20 -5.95 17.05
N PRO A 291 2.57 -4.90 17.81
CA PRO A 291 3.75 -4.94 18.67
C PRO A 291 3.68 -6.01 19.77
N ALA A 292 2.48 -6.24 20.33
CA ALA A 292 2.26 -7.26 21.35
C ALA A 292 2.35 -8.67 20.76
N LEU A 293 1.67 -8.91 19.63
CA LEU A 293 1.75 -10.19 18.91
C LEU A 293 3.18 -10.51 18.47
N GLU A 294 3.92 -9.54 17.94
CA GLU A 294 5.32 -9.73 17.58
C GLU A 294 6.20 -10.09 18.77
N ALA A 295 6.01 -9.43 19.93
CA ALA A 295 6.76 -9.77 21.13
C ALA A 295 6.49 -11.21 21.57
N LEU A 296 5.22 -11.64 21.55
CA LEU A 296 4.82 -13.00 21.88
C LEU A 296 5.35 -14.03 20.88
N THR A 297 5.34 -13.72 19.59
CA THR A 297 5.91 -14.59 18.54
C THR A 297 7.43 -14.66 18.64
N ALA A 298 8.10 -13.56 18.95
CA ALA A 298 9.55 -13.54 19.15
C ALA A 298 9.99 -14.32 20.40
N LEU A 299 9.13 -14.41 21.42
CA LEU A 299 9.33 -15.28 22.58
C LEU A 299 8.99 -16.75 22.31
N GLY A 300 8.41 -17.06 21.14
CA GLY A 300 7.94 -18.41 20.80
C GLY A 300 6.66 -18.82 21.54
N TRP A 301 5.95 -17.88 22.16
CA TRP A 301 4.76 -18.17 22.95
C TRP A 301 3.50 -18.27 22.10
N VAL A 302 3.48 -17.55 20.97
CA VAL A 302 2.36 -17.52 20.02
C VAL A 302 2.89 -17.77 18.61
N GLY A 303 2.25 -18.68 17.88
CA GLY A 303 2.56 -19.01 16.49
C GLY A 303 1.45 -18.61 15.54
N GLN A 304 1.78 -18.32 14.29
CA GLN A 304 0.80 -18.07 13.23
C GLN A 304 0.63 -19.33 12.39
N LEU A 305 -0.61 -19.81 12.24
CA LEU A 305 -0.92 -20.94 11.38
C LEU A 305 -1.01 -20.45 9.94
N VAL A 306 -0.12 -20.95 9.07
CA VAL A 306 -0.20 -20.68 7.63
C VAL A 306 -1.15 -21.69 7.03
N GLU A 307 -2.40 -21.29 6.83
CA GLU A 307 -3.37 -22.07 6.05
C GLU A 307 -3.42 -21.54 4.61
N ASP A 308 -3.58 -22.43 3.63
CA ASP A 308 -3.74 -22.11 2.20
C ASP A 308 -5.11 -21.47 1.87
N SER A 309 -5.81 -20.95 2.89
CA SER A 309 -7.09 -20.29 2.73
C SER A 309 -6.90 -18.79 2.53
N ASP A 310 -7.82 -18.16 1.79
CA ASP A 310 -7.83 -16.70 1.61
C ASP A 310 -8.25 -15.96 2.91
N ALA A 311 -8.39 -16.68 4.03
CA ALA A 311 -8.72 -16.14 5.35
C ALA A 311 -7.48 -15.61 6.07
N GLU A 312 -7.70 -14.72 7.03
CA GLU A 312 -6.61 -14.19 7.85
C GLU A 312 -6.01 -15.31 8.73
N PRO A 313 -4.69 -15.53 8.66
CA PRO A 313 -4.03 -16.63 9.37
C PRO A 313 -4.20 -16.52 10.90
N PRO A 314 -4.70 -17.57 11.58
CA PRO A 314 -4.97 -17.52 13.01
C PRO A 314 -3.68 -17.62 13.84
N TYR A 315 -3.66 -16.93 14.97
CA TYR A 315 -2.65 -17.08 16.00
C TYR A 315 -3.06 -18.16 16.99
N ILE A 316 -2.11 -19.01 17.38
CA ILE A 316 -2.28 -20.11 18.32
C ILE A 316 -1.32 -19.94 19.50
N LEU A 317 -1.77 -20.32 20.70
CA LEU A 317 -0.91 -20.39 21.88
C LEU A 317 -0.01 -21.63 21.78
N LEU A 318 1.30 -21.42 21.77
CA LEU A 318 2.33 -22.48 21.76
C LEU A 318 2.90 -22.74 23.16
N ALA A 319 2.88 -21.73 24.02
CA ALA A 319 3.43 -21.82 25.36
C ALA A 319 2.57 -22.69 26.28
N ASP A 320 3.20 -23.46 27.16
CA ASP A 320 2.52 -24.14 28.27
C ASP A 320 2.40 -23.15 29.46
N PRO A 321 1.17 -22.76 29.88
CA PRO A 321 0.94 -21.88 31.01
C PRO A 321 1.63 -22.31 32.31
N ASP A 322 1.79 -23.62 32.53
CA ASP A 322 2.32 -24.18 33.77
C ASP A 322 3.85 -24.14 33.86
N GLN A 323 4.52 -24.06 32.72
CA GLN A 323 5.98 -24.14 32.65
C GLN A 323 6.63 -22.83 32.24
N THR A 324 5.91 -22.00 31.49
CA THR A 324 6.46 -20.77 30.92
C THR A 324 6.56 -19.67 31.97
N LEU A 325 7.75 -19.10 32.15
CA LEU A 325 7.99 -17.97 33.04
C LEU A 325 7.52 -16.66 32.40
N LEU A 326 6.98 -15.75 33.22
CA LEU A 326 6.48 -14.44 32.76
C LEU A 326 7.60 -13.40 32.56
N GLU A 327 8.73 -13.61 33.24
CA GLU A 327 9.91 -12.72 33.24
C GLU A 327 10.36 -12.23 31.84
N PRO A 328 10.47 -13.09 30.79
CA PRO A 328 10.88 -12.64 29.46
C PRO A 328 9.92 -11.61 28.83
N LEU A 329 8.62 -11.71 29.11
CA LEU A 329 7.62 -10.76 28.62
C LEU A 329 7.73 -9.42 29.34
N ILE A 330 7.91 -9.46 30.66
CA ILE A 330 8.09 -8.28 31.52
C ILE A 330 9.34 -7.51 31.08
N GLN A 331 10.45 -8.21 30.87
CA GLN A 331 11.69 -7.60 30.42
C GLN A 331 11.51 -6.90 29.06
N ARG A 332 10.75 -7.52 28.14
CA ARG A 332 10.62 -7.03 26.77
C ARG A 332 9.61 -5.88 26.60
N LEU A 333 8.54 -5.87 27.38
CA LEU A 333 7.41 -4.94 27.18
C LEU A 333 7.17 -3.97 28.33
N LEU A 334 7.72 -4.22 29.53
CA LEU A 334 7.46 -3.42 30.72
C LEU A 334 8.71 -2.73 31.25
N LEU A 335 9.79 -3.47 31.51
CA LEU A 335 10.96 -2.95 32.20
C LEU A 335 12.26 -3.62 31.74
N ASP A 336 13.16 -2.88 31.10
CA ASP A 336 14.47 -3.43 30.76
C ASP A 336 15.33 -3.72 32.01
N LYS A 337 16.18 -4.74 31.93
CA LYS A 337 17.19 -5.04 32.95
C LYS A 337 18.43 -4.17 32.72
N THR A 338 18.52 -3.08 33.46
CA THR A 338 19.64 -2.12 33.46
C THR A 338 20.16 -1.95 34.87
N HIS A 339 21.36 -1.38 35.04
CA HIS A 339 21.96 -1.15 36.37
C HIS A 339 21.02 -0.41 37.33
N SER A 340 20.22 0.53 36.82
CA SER A 340 19.21 1.28 37.57
C SER A 340 17.97 0.47 37.98
N THR A 341 17.60 -0.56 37.21
CA THR A 341 16.39 -1.36 37.47
C THR A 341 16.70 -2.70 38.17
N LEU A 342 17.97 -3.10 38.25
CA LEU A 342 18.42 -4.31 38.94
C LEU A 342 17.87 -4.47 40.37
N PRO A 343 17.83 -3.42 41.22
CA PRO A 343 17.25 -3.57 42.57
C PRO A 343 15.78 -3.98 42.55
N LEU A 344 15.00 -3.45 41.59
CA LEU A 344 13.58 -3.79 41.41
C LEU A 344 13.41 -5.23 40.91
N TRP A 345 14.30 -5.68 40.03
CA TRP A 345 14.32 -7.05 39.53
C TRP A 345 14.68 -8.05 40.64
N ALA A 346 15.63 -7.71 41.50
CA ALA A 346 16.03 -8.55 42.63
C ALA A 346 14.93 -8.65 43.70
N ALA A 347 14.20 -7.56 43.95
CA ALA A 347 13.15 -7.52 44.97
C ALA A 347 11.83 -8.16 44.52
N GLY A 348 11.44 -8.01 43.24
CA GLY A 348 10.07 -8.28 42.80
C GLY A 348 9.68 -9.72 42.46
N GLN A 349 10.51 -10.73 42.79
CA GLN A 349 10.23 -12.16 42.58
C GLN A 349 9.77 -12.57 41.16
N TRP A 350 10.04 -11.73 40.15
CA TRP A 350 9.57 -11.90 38.77
C TRP A 350 10.02 -13.21 38.12
N SER A 351 11.18 -13.74 38.53
CA SER A 351 11.77 -14.99 38.06
C SER A 351 10.98 -16.25 38.46
N HIS A 352 10.06 -16.13 39.41
CA HIS A 352 9.22 -17.24 39.86
C HIS A 352 7.79 -17.16 39.32
N LEU A 353 7.42 -16.05 38.70
CA LEU A 353 6.08 -15.87 38.16
C LEU A 353 5.89 -16.70 36.90
N LYS A 354 4.88 -17.57 36.92
CA LYS A 354 4.50 -18.41 35.79
C LYS A 354 3.37 -17.76 35.01
N LEU A 355 3.29 -18.07 33.72
CA LEU A 355 2.25 -17.54 32.84
C LEU A 355 0.84 -17.88 33.35
N ARG A 356 0.63 -19.06 33.97
CA ARG A 356 -0.65 -19.45 34.61
C ARG A 356 -1.14 -18.44 35.65
N GLN A 357 -0.27 -17.73 36.35
CA GLN A 357 -0.71 -16.78 37.37
C GLN A 357 -1.32 -15.52 36.77
N ALA A 358 -1.13 -15.30 35.47
CA ALA A 358 -1.61 -14.14 34.73
C ALA A 358 -2.71 -14.49 33.70
N LEU A 359 -3.02 -15.78 33.53
CA LEU A 359 -4.09 -16.33 32.69
C LEU A 359 -5.27 -16.78 33.55
#